data_AF-A0A932KXK0-F1
#
_entry.id   AF-A0A932KXK0-F1
#
_cell.length_a   1.000
_cell.length_b   1.000
_cell.length_c   1.000
_cell.angle_alpha   90.00
_cell.angle_beta   90.00
_cell.angle_gamma   90.00
#
_symmetry.space_group_name_H-M   'P 1'
#
loop_
_entity.id
_entity.type
_entity.pdbx_description
1 polymer ?
#
loop_
_entity_poly.entity_id
_entity_poly.type
_entity_poly.pdbx_seq_one_letter_code
_entity_poly.pdbx_strand_id
1 'polypeptide(L)'
;MLQDSSPEPAGGDHFTVRFRLRWWHHGLMHWLSSHNRSEFLACPQLIRFDYVTGREAFEPTFLIKSSTVLLKYIVLGAPMQLAFAICDGRLLCALKVCDDGDKGGILWSVVERTEELDGIRGLARGEPLAVFLFNELAVNVAQNNLPTLGALGRLSMWADGVTLGRVDHARLKPTVEPLIDRLHQSGLSDDEWLVLEIGGKSNWNTVHNHFITAGASSSLIDLFDGDEGNQQEQLGVWLTDNLQPSGVYHSPQIPKGNGTRELTDLLLSHEFGGHTGA
;
A
#
# COMPACT_ATOMS: atom_id res chain seq x y z
N MET A 1 -10.46 -60.87 16.80
CA MET A 1 -10.06 -60.29 15.51
C MET A 1 -10.51 -58.85 15.57
N LEU A 2 -9.53 -57.94 15.65
CA LEU A 2 -9.71 -56.51 15.84
C LEU A 2 -10.41 -55.88 14.63
N GLN A 3 -11.33 -54.96 14.85
CA GLN A 3 -11.63 -53.93 13.87
C GLN A 3 -11.73 -52.56 14.57
N ASP A 4 -10.89 -51.68 14.04
CA ASP A 4 -10.68 -50.27 14.32
C ASP A 4 -11.99 -49.49 14.46
N SER A 5 -12.05 -48.65 15.49
CA SER A 5 -12.98 -47.51 15.55
C SER A 5 -12.12 -46.24 15.55
N SER A 6 -11.83 -45.74 14.35
CA SER A 6 -11.20 -44.43 14.17
C SER A 6 -12.23 -43.34 14.51
N PRO A 7 -11.88 -42.33 15.32
CA PRO A 7 -12.76 -41.18 15.54
C PRO A 7 -12.74 -40.25 14.31
N GLU A 8 -13.92 -39.78 13.92
CA GLU A 8 -14.09 -38.69 12.96
C GLU A 8 -13.34 -37.42 13.42
N PRO A 9 -12.66 -36.70 12.53
CA PRO A 9 -12.12 -35.39 12.88
C PRO A 9 -13.27 -34.40 13.04
N ALA A 10 -13.34 -33.80 14.22
CA ALA A 10 -14.23 -32.70 14.55
C ALA A 10 -14.12 -31.57 13.52
N GLY A 11 -15.29 -31.03 13.15
CA GLY A 11 -15.44 -29.96 12.18
C GLY A 11 -14.50 -28.80 12.45
N GLY A 12 -13.80 -28.36 11.40
CA GLY A 12 -13.05 -27.12 11.42
C GLY A 12 -14.01 -25.96 11.60
N ASP A 13 -13.90 -25.28 12.74
CA ASP A 13 -14.52 -23.98 12.94
C ASP A 13 -13.94 -23.01 11.90
N HIS A 14 -14.74 -22.71 10.88
CA HIS A 14 -14.50 -21.59 10.00
C HIS A 14 -14.73 -20.30 10.82
N PHE A 15 -13.66 -19.76 11.39
CA PHE A 15 -13.66 -18.42 11.98
C PHE A 15 -13.90 -17.39 10.87
N THR A 16 -15.13 -16.93 10.75
CA THR A 16 -15.46 -15.74 9.94
C THR A 16 -15.27 -14.51 10.82
N VAL A 17 -14.12 -13.84 10.68
CA VAL A 17 -13.87 -12.56 11.35
C VAL A 17 -14.72 -11.49 10.66
N ARG A 18 -15.78 -11.03 11.33
CA ARG A 18 -16.59 -9.88 10.90
C ARG A 18 -16.03 -8.60 11.53
N PHE A 19 -15.41 -7.77 10.71
CA PHE A 19 -14.90 -6.46 11.12
C PHE A 19 -16.06 -5.46 11.29
N ARG A 20 -16.05 -4.71 12.39
CA ARG A 20 -16.94 -3.57 12.61
C ARG A 20 -16.09 -2.33 12.84
N LEU A 21 -15.77 -1.63 11.76
CA LEU A 21 -15.07 -0.35 11.83
C LEU A 21 -16.07 0.76 12.18
N ARG A 22 -15.76 1.58 13.18
CA ARG A 22 -16.45 2.86 13.44
C ARG A 22 -15.44 3.98 13.28
N TRP A 23 -15.71 4.91 12.39
CA TRP A 23 -14.83 6.02 12.06
C TRP A 23 -15.54 7.37 12.31
N TRP A 24 -14.78 8.38 12.76
CA TRP A 24 -15.20 9.78 12.90
C TRP A 24 -14.34 10.62 11.95
N HIS A 25 -14.91 11.52 11.14
CA HIS A 25 -14.21 12.08 9.97
C HIS A 25 -14.19 13.61 9.87
N HIS A 26 -13.00 14.14 9.52
CA HIS A 26 -12.79 15.42 8.84
C HIS A 26 -11.81 15.17 7.66
N GLY A 27 -12.32 15.01 6.42
CA GLY A 27 -11.50 14.80 5.21
C GLY A 27 -12.18 13.88 4.16
N LEU A 28 -11.82 14.02 2.88
CA LEU A 28 -12.22 13.08 1.82
C LEU A 28 -11.38 11.80 1.98
N MET A 29 -11.99 10.64 2.19
CA MET A 29 -11.31 9.35 2.36
C MET A 29 -11.63 8.47 1.16
N HIS A 30 -10.61 7.81 0.59
CA HIS A 30 -10.84 6.83 -0.47
C HIS A 30 -11.21 5.47 0.12
N TRP A 31 -12.31 4.91 -0.39
CA TRP A 31 -12.78 3.58 -0.04
C TRP A 31 -12.43 2.60 -1.15
N LEU A 32 -11.54 1.66 -0.85
CA LEU A 32 -11.16 0.63 -1.80
C LEU A 32 -12.38 -0.21 -2.20
N SER A 33 -12.51 -0.51 -3.49
CA SER A 33 -13.41 -1.54 -3.99
C SER A 33 -13.15 -2.87 -3.28
N SER A 34 -14.11 -3.79 -3.26
CA SER A 34 -13.95 -5.09 -2.58
C SER A 34 -12.72 -5.86 -3.08
N HIS A 35 -12.45 -5.77 -4.38
CA HIS A 35 -11.29 -6.38 -5.03
C HIS A 35 -9.98 -5.70 -4.60
N ASN A 36 -9.88 -4.37 -4.76
CA ASN A 36 -8.67 -3.63 -4.35
C ASN A 36 -8.40 -3.81 -2.85
N ARG A 37 -9.45 -3.84 -2.01
CA ARG A 37 -9.30 -4.10 -0.58
C ARG A 37 -8.69 -5.47 -0.31
N SER A 38 -9.18 -6.51 -0.99
CA SER A 38 -8.63 -7.86 -0.84
C SER A 38 -7.17 -7.93 -1.27
N GLU A 39 -6.82 -7.28 -2.38
CA GLU A 39 -5.45 -7.25 -2.91
C GLU A 39 -4.52 -6.44 -2.01
N PHE A 40 -4.95 -5.25 -1.57
CA PHE A 40 -4.18 -4.40 -0.67
C PHE A 40 -3.96 -5.08 0.67
N LEU A 41 -4.87 -5.91 1.18
CA LEU A 41 -4.63 -6.67 2.40
C LEU A 41 -3.66 -7.86 2.18
N ALA A 42 -3.57 -8.39 0.96
CA ALA A 42 -2.76 -9.56 0.64
C ALA A 42 -1.31 -9.21 0.22
N CYS A 43 -1.08 -8.00 -0.26
CA CYS A 43 0.23 -7.57 -0.78
C CYS A 43 0.84 -6.48 0.11
N PRO A 44 2.13 -6.57 0.47
CA PRO A 44 2.76 -5.59 1.36
C PRO A 44 2.85 -4.20 0.72
N GLN A 45 3.22 -4.14 -0.56
CA GLN A 45 3.36 -2.91 -1.33
C GLN A 45 2.88 -3.17 -2.76
N LEU A 46 2.18 -2.21 -3.35
CA LEU A 46 1.75 -2.26 -4.75
C LEU A 46 1.22 -0.89 -5.20
N ILE A 47 1.06 -0.74 -6.51
CA ILE A 47 0.36 0.38 -7.11
C ILE A 47 -0.80 -0.13 -7.98
N ARG A 48 -1.88 0.66 -8.07
CA ARG A 48 -3.00 0.42 -8.99
C ARG A 48 -3.50 1.73 -9.56
N PHE A 49 -3.94 1.68 -10.81
CA PHE A 49 -4.85 2.68 -11.34
C PHE A 49 -6.29 2.32 -10.98
N ASP A 50 -7.17 3.30 -11.06
CA ASP A 50 -8.61 3.11 -10.99
C ASP A 50 -9.29 4.27 -11.71
N TYR A 51 -10.59 4.13 -11.96
CA TYR A 51 -11.43 5.19 -12.50
C TYR A 51 -12.70 5.27 -11.67
N VAL A 52 -12.65 6.11 -10.64
CA VAL A 52 -13.66 6.16 -9.59
C VAL A 52 -14.38 7.49 -9.57
N THR A 53 -15.59 7.50 -9.02
CA THR A 53 -16.35 8.72 -8.83
C THR A 53 -15.70 9.59 -7.74
N GLY A 54 -15.12 10.70 -8.16
CA GLY A 54 -14.65 11.78 -7.30
C GLY A 54 -15.79 12.69 -6.85
N ARG A 55 -15.48 13.96 -6.56
CA ARG A 55 -16.49 14.93 -6.09
C ARG A 55 -17.52 15.31 -7.14
N GLU A 56 -17.11 15.37 -8.40
CA GLU A 56 -17.94 15.93 -9.49
C GLU A 56 -18.21 14.92 -10.62
N ALA A 57 -17.26 14.03 -10.89
CA ALA A 57 -17.35 13.05 -11.97
C ALA A 57 -16.43 11.86 -11.68
N PHE A 58 -16.41 10.90 -12.61
CA PHE A 58 -15.33 9.91 -12.63
C PHE A 58 -14.01 10.59 -12.93
N GLU A 59 -12.97 10.22 -12.18
CA GLU A 59 -11.64 10.79 -12.31
C GLU A 59 -10.56 9.70 -12.28
N PRO A 60 -9.45 9.88 -13.02
CA PRO A 60 -8.28 9.02 -12.93
C PRO A 60 -7.77 8.99 -11.50
N THR A 61 -7.59 7.79 -10.99
CA THR A 61 -7.14 7.59 -9.62
C THR A 61 -5.93 6.70 -9.59
N PHE A 62 -4.95 7.08 -8.78
CA PHE A 62 -3.73 6.32 -8.55
C PHE A 62 -3.61 5.95 -7.07
N LEU A 63 -3.59 4.66 -6.80
CA LEU A 63 -3.57 4.09 -5.47
C LEU A 63 -2.17 3.56 -5.20
N ILE A 64 -1.52 4.05 -4.14
CA ILE A 64 -0.16 3.67 -3.75
C ILE A 64 -0.24 3.00 -2.38
N LYS A 65 0.02 1.69 -2.31
CA LYS A 65 0.27 1.00 -1.05
C LYS A 65 1.77 0.83 -0.86
N SER A 66 2.32 1.34 0.23
CA SER A 66 3.74 1.14 0.54
C SER A 66 4.03 1.09 2.04
N SER A 67 5.30 0.90 2.38
CA SER A 67 5.77 1.06 3.76
C SER A 67 5.63 2.52 4.19
N THR A 68 5.34 2.73 5.46
CA THR A 68 5.22 4.06 6.08
C THR A 68 6.47 4.89 5.83
N VAL A 69 7.67 4.27 5.84
CA VAL A 69 8.93 4.94 5.48
C VAL A 69 8.92 5.49 4.04
N LEU A 70 8.53 4.69 3.04
CA LEU A 70 8.49 5.17 1.65
C LEU A 70 7.42 6.26 1.48
N LEU A 71 6.26 6.09 2.12
CA LEU A 71 5.20 7.09 2.09
C LEU A 71 5.64 8.42 2.70
N LYS A 72 6.51 8.40 3.72
CA LYS A 72 7.10 9.61 4.29
C LYS A 72 7.94 10.38 3.29
N TYR A 73 8.83 9.70 2.55
CA TYR A 73 9.57 10.34 1.46
C TYR A 73 8.64 11.01 0.45
N ILE A 74 7.55 10.32 0.07
CA ILE A 74 6.55 10.87 -0.86
C ILE A 74 5.92 12.15 -0.30
N VAL A 75 5.46 12.16 0.97
CA VAL A 75 4.80 13.36 1.54
C VAL A 75 5.76 14.50 1.83
N LEU A 76 7.03 14.19 2.09
CA LEU A 76 8.11 15.17 2.22
C LEU A 76 8.54 15.76 0.87
N GLY A 77 7.98 15.28 -0.24
CA GLY A 77 8.19 15.84 -1.57
C GLY A 77 9.33 15.22 -2.35
N ALA A 78 9.69 13.96 -2.06
CA ALA A 78 10.61 13.21 -2.91
C ALA A 78 10.15 13.26 -4.38
N PRO A 79 11.07 13.49 -5.34
CA PRO A 79 10.74 13.38 -6.76
C PRO A 79 10.21 11.99 -7.08
N MET A 80 9.17 11.92 -7.91
CA MET A 80 8.57 10.66 -8.32
C MET A 80 8.46 10.60 -9.84
N GLN A 81 8.65 9.41 -10.38
CA GLN A 81 8.48 9.13 -11.79
C GLN A 81 7.44 8.03 -11.97
N LEU A 82 6.41 8.31 -12.74
CA LEU A 82 5.42 7.34 -13.18
C LEU A 82 5.81 6.86 -14.57
N ALA A 83 6.08 5.58 -14.72
CA ALA A 83 6.61 4.99 -15.94
C ALA A 83 5.68 3.90 -16.48
N PHE A 84 5.57 3.81 -17.80
CA PHE A 84 4.78 2.81 -18.51
C PHE A 84 5.62 2.07 -19.54
N ALA A 85 5.35 0.78 -19.72
CA ALA A 85 5.97 -0.04 -20.77
C ALA A 85 5.01 -1.14 -21.23
N ILE A 86 5.24 -1.67 -22.43
CA ILE A 86 4.55 -2.87 -22.90
C ILE A 86 5.42 -4.10 -22.63
N CYS A 87 4.86 -5.11 -21.98
CA CYS A 87 5.52 -6.39 -21.71
C CYS A 87 4.53 -7.52 -22.02
N ASP A 88 4.89 -8.43 -22.93
CA ASP A 88 4.05 -9.56 -23.35
C ASP A 88 2.60 -9.17 -23.72
N GLY A 89 2.44 -8.04 -24.42
CA GLY A 89 1.14 -7.51 -24.83
C GLY A 89 0.31 -6.91 -23.70
N ARG A 90 0.88 -6.72 -22.52
CA ARG A 90 0.24 -6.11 -21.34
C ARG A 90 0.90 -4.78 -21.00
N LEU A 91 0.14 -3.90 -20.35
CA LEU A 91 0.64 -2.61 -19.88
C LEU A 91 1.25 -2.78 -18.49
N LEU A 92 2.55 -2.53 -18.38
CA LEU A 92 3.26 -2.38 -17.12
C LEU A 92 3.19 -0.92 -16.69
N CYS A 93 2.91 -0.69 -15.40
CA CYS A 93 3.01 0.60 -14.75
C CYS A 93 4.04 0.49 -13.62
N ALA A 94 4.88 1.51 -13.46
CA ALA A 94 5.86 1.58 -12.38
C ALA A 94 5.87 2.98 -11.76
N LEU A 95 6.03 3.05 -10.46
CA LEU A 95 6.28 4.26 -9.69
C LEU A 95 7.68 4.16 -9.11
N LYS A 96 8.58 5.02 -9.58
CA LYS A 96 9.88 5.23 -8.96
C LYS A 96 9.79 6.43 -8.02
N VAL A 97 10.21 6.25 -6.78
CA VAL A 97 10.31 7.30 -5.77
C VAL A 97 11.79 7.52 -5.50
N CYS A 98 12.30 8.73 -5.76
CA CYS A 98 13.72 9.05 -5.56
C CYS A 98 13.99 9.35 -4.07
N ASP A 99 13.91 8.31 -3.23
CA ASP A 99 14.12 8.34 -1.79
C ASP A 99 15.60 8.31 -1.37
N ASP A 100 16.46 7.63 -2.15
CA ASP A 100 17.91 7.60 -1.95
C ASP A 100 18.68 7.91 -3.25
N GLY A 101 18.67 9.18 -3.65
CA GLY A 101 19.37 9.66 -4.85
C GLY A 101 18.91 8.94 -6.13
N ASP A 102 19.85 8.44 -6.94
CA ASP A 102 19.56 7.78 -8.21
C ASP A 102 18.99 6.35 -8.06
N LYS A 103 19.04 5.78 -6.85
CA LYS A 103 18.59 4.41 -6.53
C LYS A 103 17.20 4.37 -5.88
N GLY A 104 16.32 5.24 -6.36
CA GLY A 104 14.96 5.34 -5.84
C GLY A 104 14.19 4.02 -5.84
N GLY A 105 13.43 3.74 -4.77
CA GLY A 105 12.55 2.58 -4.70
C GLY A 105 11.53 2.54 -5.84
N ILE A 106 11.36 1.37 -6.48
CA ILE A 106 10.39 1.16 -7.56
C ILE A 106 9.30 0.20 -7.13
N LEU A 107 8.05 0.68 -7.17
CA LEU A 107 6.84 -0.14 -7.11
C LEU A 107 6.33 -0.36 -8.52
N TRP A 108 5.83 -1.55 -8.84
CA TRP A 108 5.28 -1.82 -10.16
C TRP A 108 4.06 -2.73 -10.12
N SER A 109 3.28 -2.66 -11.20
CA SER A 109 2.05 -3.40 -11.41
C SER A 109 1.79 -3.64 -12.88
N VAL A 110 1.03 -4.69 -13.18
CA VAL A 110 0.46 -4.90 -14.51
C VAL A 110 -0.99 -4.46 -14.48
N VAL A 111 -1.45 -3.80 -15.53
CA VAL A 111 -2.85 -3.43 -15.70
C VAL A 111 -3.67 -4.68 -16.00
N GLU A 112 -4.60 -5.02 -15.12
CA GLU A 112 -5.39 -6.25 -15.24
C GLU A 112 -6.85 -5.98 -15.60
N ARG A 113 -7.36 -4.78 -15.31
CA ARG A 113 -8.80 -4.46 -15.38
C ARG A 113 -9.11 -3.24 -16.23
N THR A 114 -10.36 -3.16 -16.66
CA THR A 114 -10.85 -2.08 -17.51
C THR A 114 -10.83 -0.75 -16.77
N GLU A 115 -11.18 -0.74 -15.48
CA GLU A 115 -11.21 0.47 -14.65
C GLU A 115 -9.80 1.08 -14.49
N GLU A 116 -8.77 0.22 -14.36
CA GLU A 116 -7.38 0.65 -14.35
C GLU A 116 -7.00 1.31 -15.69
N LEU A 117 -7.40 0.68 -16.79
CA LEU A 117 -7.12 1.15 -18.14
C LEU A 117 -7.84 2.48 -18.43
N ASP A 118 -9.08 2.63 -17.97
CA ASP A 118 -9.86 3.86 -18.13
C ASP A 118 -9.26 5.02 -17.33
N GLY A 119 -8.72 4.74 -16.13
CA GLY A 119 -7.93 5.70 -15.37
C GLY A 119 -6.68 6.16 -16.13
N ILE A 120 -5.94 5.22 -16.71
CA ILE A 120 -4.76 5.51 -17.55
C ILE A 120 -5.15 6.32 -18.80
N ARG A 121 -6.29 6.02 -19.42
CA ARG A 121 -6.81 6.80 -20.56
C ARG A 121 -7.18 8.23 -20.16
N GLY A 122 -7.79 8.43 -19.01
CA GLY A 122 -8.07 9.77 -18.50
C GLY A 122 -6.79 10.55 -18.21
N LEU A 123 -5.79 9.90 -17.59
CA LEU A 123 -4.45 10.48 -17.44
C LEU A 123 -3.85 10.89 -18.80
N ALA A 124 -3.95 10.02 -19.80
CA ALA A 124 -3.41 10.29 -21.14
C ALA A 124 -4.13 11.45 -21.87
N ARG A 125 -5.39 11.72 -21.51
CA ARG A 125 -6.15 12.91 -21.96
C ARG A 125 -5.79 14.18 -21.20
N GLY A 126 -4.94 14.10 -20.17
CA GLY A 126 -4.56 15.21 -19.32
C GLY A 126 -5.61 15.53 -18.25
N GLU A 127 -6.44 14.56 -17.87
CA GLU A 127 -7.30 14.74 -16.69
C GLU A 127 -6.42 14.78 -15.42
N PRO A 128 -6.79 15.58 -14.39
CA PRO A 128 -6.09 15.58 -13.11
C PRO A 128 -6.03 14.18 -12.49
N LEU A 129 -4.91 13.84 -11.86
CA LEU A 129 -4.72 12.52 -11.25
C LEU A 129 -4.93 12.62 -9.74
N ALA A 130 -6.00 12.01 -9.24
CA ALA A 130 -6.24 11.86 -7.81
C ALA A 130 -5.33 10.74 -7.26
N VAL A 131 -4.50 11.04 -6.27
CA VAL A 131 -3.53 10.11 -5.70
C VAL A 131 -3.85 9.86 -4.24
N PHE A 132 -3.90 8.58 -3.85
CA PHE A 132 -4.19 8.15 -2.49
C PHE A 132 -3.09 7.23 -1.97
N LEU A 133 -2.57 7.56 -0.79
CA LEU A 133 -1.55 6.76 -0.11
C LEU A 133 -2.21 5.83 0.90
N PHE A 134 -1.78 4.57 0.88
CA PHE A 134 -2.22 3.52 1.80
C PHE A 134 -1.01 2.93 2.52
N ASN A 135 -1.08 2.88 3.84
CA ASN A 135 -0.04 2.25 4.63
C ASN A 135 -0.11 0.71 4.52
N GLU A 136 0.76 0.02 5.26
CA GLU A 136 0.89 -1.43 5.33
C GLU A 136 -0.43 -2.15 5.66
N LEU A 137 -1.35 -1.43 6.29
CA LEU A 137 -2.65 -1.92 6.77
C LEU A 137 -3.78 -1.69 5.79
N ALA A 138 -3.46 -1.20 4.58
CA ALA A 138 -4.43 -0.82 3.56
C ALA A 138 -5.40 0.30 4.02
N VAL A 139 -4.94 1.18 4.92
CA VAL A 139 -5.69 2.36 5.37
C VAL A 139 -5.21 3.58 4.61
N ASN A 140 -6.13 4.37 4.07
CA ASN A 140 -5.80 5.61 3.38
C ASN A 140 -5.29 6.66 4.37
N VAL A 141 -4.03 7.08 4.25
CA VAL A 141 -3.35 7.99 5.19
C VAL A 141 -3.10 9.39 4.64
N ALA A 142 -3.11 9.55 3.32
CA ALA A 142 -2.98 10.84 2.67
C ALA A 142 -3.58 10.84 1.27
N GLN A 143 -3.86 12.04 0.75
CA GLN A 143 -4.30 12.24 -0.63
C GLN A 143 -3.72 13.51 -1.23
N ASN A 144 -3.56 13.52 -2.55
CA ASN A 144 -3.19 14.72 -3.30
C ASN A 144 -3.78 14.66 -4.72
N ASN A 145 -4.01 15.81 -5.33
CA ASN A 145 -4.36 15.90 -6.74
C ASN A 145 -3.13 16.39 -7.49
N LEU A 146 -2.55 15.50 -8.29
CA LEU A 146 -1.41 15.84 -9.13
C LEU A 146 -1.90 16.55 -10.40
N PRO A 147 -1.17 17.58 -10.86
CA PRO A 147 -1.60 18.37 -11.99
C PRO A 147 -1.66 17.54 -13.27
N THR A 148 -2.46 18.02 -14.22
CA THR A 148 -2.48 17.54 -15.60
C THR A 148 -1.06 17.44 -16.17
N LEU A 149 -0.62 16.22 -16.40
CA LEU A 149 0.51 15.90 -17.26
C LEU A 149 -0.06 15.96 -18.67
N GLY A 150 0.45 16.81 -19.56
CA GLY A 150 -0.16 17.08 -20.87
C GLY A 150 -0.46 15.83 -21.71
N ALA A 151 -1.20 15.96 -22.81
CA ALA A 151 -1.68 14.82 -23.59
C ALA A 151 -0.56 13.82 -23.98
N LEU A 152 -0.74 12.56 -23.56
CA LEU A 152 0.25 11.49 -23.73
C LEU A 152 -0.14 10.57 -24.89
N GLY A 153 0.03 11.06 -26.13
CA GLY A 153 -0.43 10.34 -27.33
C GLY A 153 0.07 8.90 -27.44
N ARG A 154 1.31 8.64 -26.99
CA ARG A 154 1.88 7.28 -26.95
C ARG A 154 1.20 6.37 -25.92
N LEU A 155 0.85 6.91 -24.74
CA LEU A 155 0.14 6.16 -23.71
C LEU A 155 -1.25 5.76 -24.18
N SER A 156 -1.96 6.66 -24.85
CA SER A 156 -3.27 6.35 -25.45
C SER A 156 -3.18 5.20 -26.45
N MET A 157 -2.18 5.24 -27.34
CA MET A 157 -1.95 4.18 -28.33
C MET A 157 -1.66 2.82 -27.67
N TRP A 158 -0.85 2.82 -26.59
CA TRP A 158 -0.58 1.60 -25.83
C TRP A 158 -1.81 1.08 -25.11
N ALA A 159 -2.59 1.96 -24.48
CA ALA A 159 -3.80 1.61 -23.74
C ALA A 159 -4.86 0.94 -24.64
N ASP A 160 -4.92 1.26 -25.93
CA ASP A 160 -5.91 0.67 -26.84
C ASP A 160 -5.55 -0.75 -27.34
N GLY A 161 -4.30 -1.18 -27.18
CA GLY A 161 -3.80 -2.47 -27.69
C GLY A 161 -3.51 -3.53 -26.62
N VAL A 162 -3.78 -3.26 -25.34
CA VAL A 162 -3.31 -4.12 -24.24
C VAL A 162 -4.26 -5.26 -23.91
N THR A 163 -3.68 -6.40 -23.54
CA THR A 163 -4.40 -7.57 -23.04
C THR A 163 -4.69 -7.42 -21.55
N LEU A 164 -5.96 -7.44 -21.18
CA LEU A 164 -6.42 -7.41 -19.79
C LEU A 164 -6.71 -8.82 -19.25
N GLY A 165 -7.01 -8.90 -17.95
CA GLY A 165 -7.34 -10.12 -17.23
C GLY A 165 -6.20 -10.60 -16.34
N ARG A 166 -6.51 -11.61 -15.53
CA ARG A 166 -5.64 -12.15 -14.47
C ARG A 166 -4.21 -12.38 -14.95
N VAL A 167 -3.25 -11.93 -14.15
CA VAL A 167 -1.80 -12.09 -14.41
C VAL A 167 -1.21 -13.16 -13.49
N ASP A 168 -0.36 -14.01 -14.07
CA ASP A 168 0.56 -14.84 -13.30
C ASP A 168 1.85 -14.05 -13.07
N HIS A 169 1.90 -13.32 -11.95
CA HIS A 169 3.03 -12.46 -11.60
C HIS A 169 4.33 -13.24 -11.42
N ALA A 170 4.26 -14.49 -10.97
CA ALA A 170 5.45 -15.33 -10.80
C ALA A 170 6.09 -15.68 -12.15
N ARG A 171 5.26 -15.93 -13.15
CA ARG A 171 5.72 -16.19 -14.53
C ARG A 171 6.21 -14.93 -15.23
N LEU A 172 5.59 -13.78 -14.98
CA LEU A 172 5.94 -12.53 -15.65
C LEU A 172 7.19 -11.85 -15.06
N LYS A 173 7.44 -12.07 -13.77
CA LYS A 173 8.53 -11.46 -13.01
C LYS A 173 9.92 -11.54 -13.70
N PRO A 174 10.37 -12.69 -14.25
CA PRO A 174 11.66 -12.77 -14.94
C PRO A 174 11.77 -11.88 -16.20
N THR A 175 10.65 -11.55 -16.84
CA THR A 175 10.62 -10.64 -17.99
C THR A 175 10.56 -9.18 -17.55
N VAL A 176 9.88 -8.90 -16.44
CA VAL A 176 9.70 -7.54 -15.90
C VAL A 176 10.93 -7.05 -15.16
N GLU A 177 11.60 -7.90 -14.38
CA GLU A 177 12.80 -7.51 -13.60
C GLU A 177 13.86 -6.80 -14.45
N PRO A 178 14.28 -7.33 -15.63
CA PRO A 178 15.22 -6.62 -16.50
C PRO A 178 14.70 -5.27 -17.02
N LEU A 179 13.38 -5.08 -17.15
CA LEU A 179 12.80 -3.79 -17.54
C LEU A 179 12.89 -2.78 -16.39
N ILE A 180 12.63 -3.23 -15.16
CA ILE A 180 12.73 -2.42 -13.94
C ILE A 180 14.18 -2.06 -13.61
N ASP A 181 15.12 -2.98 -13.84
CA ASP A 181 16.55 -2.73 -13.68
C ASP A 181 17.05 -1.66 -14.66
N ARG A 182 16.50 -1.62 -15.88
CA ARG A 182 16.78 -0.55 -16.84
C ARG A 182 16.15 0.77 -16.44
N LEU A 183 14.95 0.77 -15.85
CA LEU A 183 14.30 1.98 -15.31
C LEU A 183 15.12 2.63 -14.17
N HIS A 184 15.93 1.85 -13.44
CA HIS A 184 16.89 2.41 -12.49
C HIS A 184 18.06 3.16 -13.16
N GLN A 185 18.44 2.77 -14.38
CA GLN A 185 19.62 3.31 -15.08
C GLN A 185 19.26 4.61 -15.82
N SER A 186 20.13 5.61 -15.76
CA SER A 186 19.98 6.83 -16.54
C SER A 186 20.32 6.56 -18.01
N GLY A 187 19.40 6.87 -18.93
CA GLY A 187 19.58 6.66 -20.37
C GLY A 187 18.56 5.71 -21.03
N LEU A 188 17.32 5.71 -20.54
CA LEU A 188 16.22 4.99 -21.20
C LEU A 188 16.02 5.54 -22.62
N SER A 189 15.88 4.63 -23.58
CA SER A 189 15.31 5.00 -24.87
C SER A 189 13.83 5.30 -24.65
N ASP A 190 13.38 6.43 -25.19
CA ASP A 190 11.96 6.80 -25.19
C ASP A 190 11.09 5.65 -25.69
N ASP A 191 11.57 4.78 -26.58
CA ASP A 191 10.81 3.67 -27.15
C ASP A 191 10.46 2.56 -26.14
N GLU A 192 11.28 2.33 -25.11
CA GLU A 192 11.06 1.26 -24.13
C GLU A 192 10.12 1.67 -23.00
N TRP A 193 10.28 2.90 -22.50
CA TRP A 193 9.52 3.43 -21.38
C TRP A 193 8.96 4.80 -21.70
N LEU A 194 7.69 4.99 -21.37
CA LEU A 194 7.11 6.33 -21.25
C LEU A 194 7.21 6.76 -19.79
N VAL A 195 8.08 7.72 -19.49
CA VAL A 195 8.30 8.22 -18.12
C VAL A 195 7.69 9.60 -17.95
N LEU A 196 6.99 9.80 -16.84
CA LEU A 196 6.34 11.05 -16.45
C LEU A 196 6.85 11.48 -15.08
N GLU A 197 7.39 12.69 -15.00
CA GLU A 197 7.69 13.30 -13.71
C GLU A 197 6.38 13.67 -13.01
N ILE A 198 6.19 13.15 -11.80
CA ILE A 198 5.03 13.41 -10.96
C ILE A 198 5.47 13.81 -9.54
N GLY A 199 4.60 14.48 -8.79
CA GLY A 199 4.91 14.85 -7.40
C GLY A 199 5.91 16.01 -7.28
N GLY A 200 6.84 15.89 -6.32
CA GLY A 200 7.81 16.96 -5.98
C GLY A 200 7.22 18.15 -5.19
N LYS A 201 5.95 18.07 -4.78
CA LYS A 201 5.27 19.07 -3.95
C LYS A 201 4.83 18.45 -2.62
N SER A 202 5.01 19.17 -1.53
CA SER A 202 4.68 18.76 -0.15
C SER A 202 3.24 19.11 0.28
N ASN A 203 2.33 19.37 -0.65
CA ASN A 203 0.96 19.83 -0.37
C ASN A 203 -0.04 18.67 -0.18
N TRP A 204 0.40 17.56 0.41
CA TRP A 204 -0.45 16.41 0.69
C TRP A 204 -1.48 16.73 1.76
N ASN A 205 -2.72 16.27 1.57
CA ASN A 205 -3.76 16.37 2.57
C ASN A 205 -3.73 15.12 3.44
N THR A 206 -3.53 15.30 4.74
CA THR A 206 -3.57 14.23 5.74
C THR A 206 -4.96 13.62 5.86
N VAL A 207 -5.03 12.30 5.98
CA VAL A 207 -6.24 11.57 6.36
C VAL A 207 -6.00 10.96 7.72
N HIS A 208 -6.58 11.57 8.75
CA HIS A 208 -6.44 11.11 10.13
C HIS A 208 -7.29 9.85 10.35
N ASN A 209 -6.63 8.78 10.78
CA ASN A 209 -7.28 7.52 11.13
C ASN A 209 -6.94 7.15 12.56
N HIS A 210 -7.95 6.75 13.33
CA HIS A 210 -7.74 6.20 14.66
C HIS A 210 -7.86 4.69 14.60
N PHE A 211 -6.88 3.99 15.16
CA PHE A 211 -7.07 2.62 15.53
C PHE A 211 -7.56 2.50 16.94
N ILE A 212 -8.34 1.43 17.16
CA ILE A 212 -8.86 1.04 18.45
C ILE A 212 -8.45 -0.42 18.62
N THR A 213 -7.65 -0.70 19.64
CA THR A 213 -7.20 -2.06 19.97
C THR A 213 -8.31 -2.85 20.68
N ALA A 214 -8.14 -4.17 20.81
CA ALA A 214 -9.00 -5.02 21.61
C ALA A 214 -9.04 -4.58 23.09
N GLY A 215 -7.95 -4.00 23.58
CA GLY A 215 -7.84 -3.38 24.91
C GLY A 215 -8.52 -2.01 25.03
N ALA A 216 -9.24 -1.55 24.00
CA ALA A 216 -9.90 -0.24 23.92
C ALA A 216 -8.94 0.97 24.03
N SER A 217 -7.64 0.78 23.80
CA SER A 217 -6.74 1.90 23.58
C SER A 217 -6.94 2.46 22.18
N SER A 218 -6.81 3.78 22.03
CA SER A 218 -6.86 4.43 20.72
C SER A 218 -5.57 5.18 20.43
N SER A 219 -5.04 4.96 19.23
CA SER A 219 -3.88 5.68 18.70
C SER A 219 -4.21 6.29 17.34
N LEU A 220 -3.74 7.52 17.14
CA LEU A 220 -3.83 8.21 15.87
C LEU A 220 -2.71 7.72 14.95
N ILE A 221 -3.06 7.39 13.71
CA ILE A 221 -2.10 7.26 12.63
C ILE A 221 -1.98 8.57 11.90
N ASP A 222 -0.77 9.09 11.92
CA ASP A 222 -0.42 10.30 11.22
C ASP A 222 0.94 10.13 10.53
N LEU A 223 0.90 10.12 9.20
CA LEU A 223 2.10 10.02 8.36
C LEU A 223 3.01 11.26 8.51
N PHE A 224 2.45 12.37 8.99
CA PHE A 224 3.15 13.64 9.16
C PHE A 224 3.70 13.83 10.57
N ASP A 225 3.46 12.87 11.48
CA ASP A 225 4.06 12.87 12.81
C ASP A 225 5.59 12.78 12.72
N GLY A 226 6.28 13.53 13.57
CA GLY A 226 7.74 13.50 13.67
C GLY A 226 8.27 12.25 14.39
N ASP A 227 7.43 11.60 15.21
CA ASP A 227 7.79 10.40 15.96
C ASP A 227 7.54 9.11 15.16
N GLU A 228 8.48 8.80 14.27
CA GLU A 228 8.41 7.61 13.40
C GLU A 228 8.43 6.30 14.15
N GLY A 229 9.23 6.21 15.21
CA GLY A 229 9.36 5.01 16.03
C GLY A 229 8.02 4.64 16.63
N ASN A 230 7.38 5.61 17.31
CA ASN A 230 6.06 5.40 17.88
C ASN A 230 5.01 5.04 16.81
N GLN A 231 4.97 5.69 15.65
CA GLN A 231 4.02 5.33 14.59
C GLN A 231 4.22 3.89 14.09
N GLN A 232 5.47 3.43 13.93
CA GLN A 232 5.78 2.05 13.54
C GLN A 232 5.43 1.04 14.64
N GLU A 233 5.68 1.38 15.90
CA GLU A 233 5.28 0.56 17.04
C GLU A 233 3.76 0.41 17.11
N GLN A 234 3.00 1.50 16.96
CA GLN A 234 1.52 1.45 16.96
C GLN A 234 0.97 0.61 15.79
N LEU A 235 1.59 0.68 14.61
CA LEU A 235 1.29 -0.22 13.48
C LEU A 235 1.56 -1.68 13.84
N GLY A 236 2.69 -1.95 14.51
CA GLY A 236 3.07 -3.27 15.02
C GLY A 236 2.07 -3.82 16.05
N VAL A 237 1.67 -2.99 17.02
CA VAL A 237 0.62 -3.33 18.00
C VAL A 237 -0.64 -3.75 17.26
N TRP A 238 -1.10 -2.96 16.28
CA TRP A 238 -2.35 -3.26 15.60
C TRP A 238 -2.29 -4.54 14.77
N LEU A 239 -1.21 -4.76 14.01
CA LEU A 239 -1.01 -5.99 13.25
C LEU A 239 -1.07 -7.22 14.15
N THR A 240 -0.42 -7.14 15.30
CA THR A 240 -0.33 -8.25 16.25
C THR A 240 -1.60 -8.43 17.08
N ASP A 241 -2.30 -7.36 17.45
CA ASP A 241 -3.59 -7.40 18.16
C ASP A 241 -4.67 -8.09 17.32
N ASN A 242 -4.64 -7.94 15.99
CA ASN A 242 -5.52 -8.67 15.08
C ASN A 242 -5.20 -10.18 15.02
N LEU A 243 -3.96 -10.59 15.28
CA LEU A 243 -3.53 -11.99 15.23
C LEU A 243 -3.68 -12.68 16.60
N GLN A 244 -3.40 -11.96 17.68
CA GLN A 244 -3.46 -12.46 19.05
C GLN A 244 -3.91 -11.35 20.03
N PRO A 245 -5.23 -11.15 20.20
CA PRO A 245 -5.80 -10.03 20.95
C PRO A 245 -5.43 -9.91 22.44
N SER A 246 -4.90 -10.98 23.04
CA SER A 246 -4.50 -11.03 24.45
C SER A 246 -2.98 -10.99 24.68
N GLY A 247 -2.21 -10.89 23.60
CA GLY A 247 -0.77 -11.16 23.63
C GLY A 247 0.14 -9.93 23.50
N VAL A 248 -0.38 -8.73 23.27
CA VAL A 248 0.44 -7.60 22.79
C VAL A 248 0.51 -6.49 23.82
N TYR A 249 1.72 -6.09 24.20
CA TYR A 249 1.98 -4.98 25.11
C TYR A 249 2.93 -3.97 24.48
N HIS A 250 2.49 -2.72 24.43
CA HIS A 250 3.29 -1.58 24.00
C HIS A 250 4.06 -1.00 25.19
N SER A 251 5.35 -0.71 24.99
CA SER A 251 6.28 -0.13 25.96
C SER A 251 6.17 -0.68 27.40
N PRO A 252 6.19 -2.01 27.61
CA PRO A 252 6.12 -2.60 28.95
C PRO A 252 7.20 -2.06 29.88
N GLN A 253 6.77 -1.67 31.08
CA GLN A 253 7.62 -1.05 32.10
C GLN A 253 8.05 -2.08 33.15
N ILE A 254 9.34 -2.12 33.48
CA ILE A 254 9.90 -2.94 34.57
C ILE A 254 10.55 -2.07 35.64
N PRO A 255 10.50 -2.45 36.93
CA PRO A 255 11.20 -1.73 37.99
C PRO A 255 12.73 -1.72 37.77
N LYS A 256 13.37 -0.56 37.98
CA LYS A 256 14.83 -0.41 38.01
C LYS A 256 15.22 0.66 39.04
N GLY A 257 15.76 0.22 40.18
CA GLY A 257 16.08 1.11 41.29
C GLY A 257 14.82 1.74 41.87
N ASN A 258 14.82 3.07 41.99
CA ASN A 258 13.68 3.84 42.53
C ASN A 258 12.63 4.22 41.47
N GLY A 259 12.75 3.74 40.23
CA GLY A 259 11.85 4.07 39.13
C GLY A 259 11.52 2.87 38.26
N THR A 260 10.89 3.13 37.13
CA THR A 260 10.68 2.15 36.06
C THR A 260 11.63 2.43 34.90
N ARG A 261 11.90 1.41 34.11
CA ARG A 261 12.43 1.57 32.76
C ARG A 261 11.57 0.77 31.79
N GLU A 262 11.59 1.19 30.55
CA GLU A 262 11.08 0.37 29.46
C GLU A 262 11.91 -0.91 29.32
N LEU A 263 11.22 -2.02 29.13
CA LEU A 263 11.81 -3.33 28.88
C LEU A 263 12.18 -3.48 27.40
N THR A 264 11.25 -3.12 26.53
CA THR A 264 11.28 -3.25 25.06
C THR A 264 10.10 -2.45 24.50
N ASP A 265 10.12 -2.13 23.22
CA ASP A 265 9.05 -1.33 22.59
C ASP A 265 7.76 -2.16 22.40
N LEU A 266 7.91 -3.43 22.00
CA LEU A 266 6.81 -4.38 21.85
C LEU A 266 7.12 -5.72 22.50
N LEU A 267 6.20 -6.18 23.35
CA LEU A 267 6.22 -7.50 23.94
C LEU A 267 5.04 -8.33 23.45
N LEU A 268 5.34 -9.48 22.86
CA LEU A 268 4.37 -10.46 22.40
C LEU A 268 4.40 -11.66 23.35
N SER A 269 3.29 -11.97 23.99
CA SER A 269 3.13 -13.15 24.86
C SER A 269 2.28 -14.20 24.17
N HIS A 270 2.80 -15.43 24.07
CA HIS A 270 2.09 -16.62 23.61
C HIS A 270 1.82 -17.57 24.79
N GLU A 271 0.82 -18.45 24.66
CA GLU A 271 0.47 -19.46 25.68
C GLU A 271 1.62 -20.42 26.05
N PHE A 272 2.71 -20.44 25.26
CA PHE A 272 3.90 -21.28 25.46
C PHE A 272 5.21 -20.49 25.68
N GLY A 273 5.15 -19.16 25.83
CA GLY A 273 6.33 -18.30 26.03
C GLY A 273 6.19 -16.91 25.39
N GLY A 274 7.10 -15.98 25.73
CA GLY A 274 7.10 -14.61 25.17
C GLY A 274 8.22 -14.36 24.17
N HIS A 275 7.98 -13.49 23.19
CA HIS A 275 8.96 -12.98 22.24
C HIS A 275 9.07 -11.46 22.36
N THR A 276 10.28 -10.93 22.30
CA THR A 276 10.58 -9.49 22.41
C THR A 276 11.02 -8.97 21.04
N GLY A 277 10.35 -7.94 20.53
CA GLY A 277 10.80 -7.17 19.37
C GLY A 277 11.54 -5.91 19.85
N ALA A 278 12.73 -5.68 19.31
CA ALA A 278 13.53 -4.48 19.49
C ALA A 278 13.74 -3.79 18.14
#